data_AF-A0A949SAA5-F1
#
_entry.id   AF-A0A949SAA5-F1
#
_cell.length_a   1.000
_cell.length_b   1.000
_cell.length_c   1.000
_cell.angle_alpha   90.00
_cell.angle_beta   90.00
_cell.angle_gamma   90.00
#
_symmetry.space_group_name_H-M   'P 1'
#
loop_
_entity.id
_entity.type
_entity.pdbx_description
1 polymer ?
#
loop_
_entity_poly.entity_id
_entity_poly.type
_entity_poly.pdbx_seq_one_letter_code
_entity_poly.pdbx_strand_id
1 'polypeptide(L)'
;MERVRKLNMSSRFIPCLVLFLIISLFGCAPREPQSTEQKSSEAPSKLRIAVIPKGTTHEYWKTIHAGAIKAGKELGVEIIWKGPQKEDDREQQIQVVQNFTTSNVSGIVLAPLDAKALVNPVREATQAGIPVVIIDSGLEAEVGKDYISYVATDNYQGGVLSARRLAEKMGGTGKAILLRYQEGSASTELREAGFLDTLKKEFPNIQVVSDNQHAGPTTESGMQAAQRLLSQFPDIQGFYCPNESSTFGTLRALEVDGRAGKIAFVGFDSSEKLVQGMREGKIHGLALQNPLKMSYLGVKTLVSHLHGEKVEEKIDTGVVMVTPENMDQPDIKEVLLPDLSQYLSE
;
A
#
# COMPACT_ATOMS: atom_id res chain seq x y z
N MET A 1 -22.96 -68.26 8.15
CA MET A 1 -23.24 -66.89 7.68
C MET A 1 -23.38 -66.90 6.17
N GLU A 2 -24.32 -66.09 5.70
CA GLU A 2 -25.15 -66.09 4.48
C GLU A 2 -24.62 -66.52 3.10
N ARG A 3 -25.62 -66.92 2.30
CA ARG A 3 -25.64 -67.39 0.91
C ARG A 3 -25.69 -66.23 -0.10
N VAL A 4 -24.96 -66.41 -1.20
CA VAL A 4 -25.37 -66.36 -2.62
C VAL A 4 -26.81 -65.90 -2.94
N ARG A 5 -26.98 -64.89 -3.83
CA ARG A 5 -27.64 -65.04 -5.17
C ARG A 5 -27.76 -63.72 -5.97
N LYS A 6 -27.39 -63.84 -7.25
CA LYS A 6 -27.71 -62.96 -8.39
C LYS A 6 -29.22 -62.90 -8.64
N LEU A 7 -29.72 -61.83 -9.31
CA LEU A 7 -30.38 -61.96 -10.62
C LEU A 7 -30.65 -60.59 -11.29
N ASN A 8 -30.38 -60.53 -12.59
CA ASN A 8 -30.88 -59.56 -13.58
C ASN A 8 -32.40 -59.63 -13.71
N MET A 9 -33.06 -58.56 -14.17
CA MET A 9 -33.86 -58.59 -15.41
C MET A 9 -34.44 -57.23 -15.82
N SER A 10 -34.62 -57.14 -17.13
CA SER A 10 -34.95 -56.03 -18.00
C SER A 10 -36.46 -55.77 -18.19
N SER A 11 -36.71 -54.62 -18.83
CA SER A 11 -37.76 -54.31 -19.83
C SER A 11 -39.20 -53.98 -19.41
N ARG A 12 -39.57 -52.73 -19.74
CA ARG A 12 -40.74 -52.25 -20.52
C ARG A 12 -42.08 -52.95 -20.32
N PHE A 13 -43.14 -52.16 -20.02
CA PHE A 13 -44.43 -52.19 -20.74
C PHE A 13 -45.30 -50.95 -20.35
N ILE A 14 -45.66 -50.15 -21.38
CA ILE A 14 -46.78 -49.18 -21.48
C ILE A 14 -47.96 -50.00 -22.05
N PRO A 15 -49.27 -49.85 -21.68
CA PRO A 15 -50.10 -48.73 -22.15
C PRO A 15 -51.42 -48.41 -21.38
N CYS A 16 -52.20 -47.50 -21.99
CA CYS A 16 -53.65 -47.27 -21.86
C CYS A 16 -54.11 -46.07 -21.02
N LEU A 17 -54.03 -44.90 -21.68
CA LEU A 17 -55.19 -44.09 -22.10
C LEU A 17 -56.55 -44.44 -21.45
N VAL A 18 -57.02 -43.60 -20.53
CA VAL A 18 -58.46 -43.39 -20.32
C VAL A 18 -58.71 -41.89 -20.21
N LEU A 19 -59.34 -41.38 -21.26
CA LEU A 19 -59.88 -40.04 -21.42
C LEU A 19 -61.17 -39.96 -20.60
N PHE A 20 -61.19 -39.19 -19.50
CA PHE A 20 -62.44 -38.81 -18.83
C PHE A 20 -62.62 -37.29 -18.94
N LEU A 21 -63.47 -36.93 -19.90
CA LEU A 21 -64.01 -35.59 -20.07
C LEU A 21 -65.08 -35.41 -18.99
N ILE A 22 -64.77 -34.69 -17.91
CA ILE A 22 -65.76 -34.24 -16.93
C ILE A 22 -65.95 -32.74 -17.13
N ILE A 23 -67.07 -32.40 -17.76
CA ILE A 23 -67.62 -31.05 -17.82
C ILE A 23 -68.34 -30.81 -16.49
N SER A 24 -67.75 -30.01 -15.61
CA SER A 24 -68.42 -29.46 -14.43
C SER A 24 -68.50 -27.94 -14.59
N LEU A 25 -69.67 -27.46 -15.00
CA LEU A 25 -70.12 -26.10 -14.73
C LEU A 25 -70.32 -25.97 -13.22
N PHE A 26 -69.68 -25.00 -12.56
CA PHE A 26 -70.25 -24.22 -11.44
C PHE A 26 -69.22 -23.20 -10.93
N GLY A 27 -69.67 -21.94 -10.80
CA GLY A 27 -69.12 -21.01 -9.80
C GLY A 27 -68.27 -19.85 -10.33
N CYS A 28 -68.93 -18.77 -10.76
CA CYS A 28 -68.32 -17.44 -10.69
C CYS A 28 -68.06 -17.09 -9.21
N ALA A 29 -66.79 -17.16 -8.80
CA ALA A 29 -66.28 -16.41 -7.65
C ALA A 29 -65.55 -15.16 -8.18
N PRO A 30 -65.61 -14.01 -7.49
CA PRO A 30 -64.80 -12.86 -7.86
C PRO A 30 -63.32 -13.22 -7.67
N ARG A 31 -62.55 -13.12 -8.76
CA ARG A 31 -61.11 -13.34 -8.78
C ARG A 31 -60.45 -12.15 -8.07
N GLU A 32 -59.87 -12.37 -6.89
CA GLU A 32 -58.97 -11.40 -6.27
C GLU A 32 -57.85 -11.06 -7.26
N PRO A 33 -57.44 -9.79 -7.37
CA PRO A 33 -56.32 -9.43 -8.22
C PRO A 33 -55.07 -10.08 -7.64
N GLN A 34 -54.46 -10.99 -8.41
CA GLN A 34 -53.09 -11.44 -8.15
C GLN A 34 -52.22 -10.21 -8.05
N SER A 35 -51.72 -9.95 -6.84
CA SER A 35 -50.64 -9.01 -6.59
C SER A 35 -49.47 -9.41 -7.48
N THR A 36 -49.23 -8.61 -8.51
CA THR A 36 -47.94 -8.57 -9.21
C THR A 36 -46.87 -8.40 -8.15
N GLU A 37 -46.09 -9.46 -7.90
CA GLU A 37 -44.81 -9.35 -7.22
C GLU A 37 -43.97 -8.35 -8.01
N GLN A 38 -43.95 -7.10 -7.55
CA GLN A 38 -42.88 -6.18 -7.89
C GLN A 38 -41.60 -6.87 -7.47
N LYS A 39 -40.78 -7.28 -8.44
CA LYS A 39 -39.34 -7.46 -8.22
C LYS A 39 -38.87 -6.15 -7.59
N SER A 40 -38.67 -6.16 -6.29
CA SER A 40 -37.90 -5.14 -5.59
C SER A 40 -36.56 -5.09 -6.31
N SER A 41 -36.28 -3.98 -6.99
CA SER A 41 -34.92 -3.69 -7.41
C SER A 41 -34.11 -3.62 -6.12
N GLU A 42 -33.34 -4.68 -5.83
CA GLU A 42 -32.25 -4.56 -4.87
C GLU A 42 -31.47 -3.32 -5.27
N ALA A 43 -31.34 -2.36 -4.34
CA ALA A 43 -30.40 -1.28 -4.52
C ALA A 43 -29.05 -1.92 -4.90
N PRO A 44 -28.34 -1.40 -5.93
CA PRO A 44 -27.08 -2.01 -6.35
C PRO A 44 -26.18 -2.19 -5.12
N SER A 45 -25.71 -3.41 -4.91
CA SER A 45 -24.88 -3.71 -3.74
C SER A 45 -23.65 -2.80 -3.78
N LYS A 46 -23.41 -2.10 -2.68
CA LYS A 46 -22.31 -1.16 -2.56
C LYS A 46 -20.99 -1.89 -2.85
N LEU A 47 -20.20 -1.40 -3.81
CA LEU A 47 -18.90 -2.00 -4.12
C LEU A 47 -18.04 -2.03 -2.86
N ARG A 48 -17.35 -3.15 -2.65
CA ARG A 48 -16.51 -3.39 -1.46
C ARG A 48 -15.06 -3.45 -1.89
N ILE A 49 -14.26 -2.51 -1.41
CA ILE A 49 -12.86 -2.37 -1.80
C ILE A 49 -11.98 -2.69 -0.59
N ALA A 50 -11.19 -3.75 -0.69
CA ALA A 50 -10.17 -4.06 0.31
C ALA A 50 -8.95 -3.17 0.08
N VAL A 51 -8.49 -2.48 1.13
CA VAL A 51 -7.25 -1.70 1.10
C VAL A 51 -6.28 -2.33 2.10
N ILE A 52 -5.18 -2.85 1.57
CA ILE A 52 -4.22 -3.70 2.27
C ILE A 52 -2.85 -2.98 2.34
N PRO A 53 -2.54 -2.29 3.45
CA PRO A 53 -1.24 -1.63 3.63
C PRO A 53 -0.12 -2.63 3.96
N LYS A 54 1.15 -2.17 4.00
CA LYS A 54 2.27 -2.98 4.52
C LYS A 54 2.23 -3.16 6.04
N GLY A 55 1.59 -2.24 6.74
CA GLY A 55 1.44 -2.22 8.20
C GLY A 55 0.32 -1.27 8.59
N THR A 56 -0.15 -1.34 9.83
CA THR A 56 -1.29 -0.52 10.29
C THR A 56 -0.94 0.43 11.43
N THR A 57 0.32 0.44 11.87
CA THR A 57 0.77 1.15 13.07
C THR A 57 1.51 2.46 12.80
N HIS A 58 2.17 2.61 11.65
CA HIS A 58 2.94 3.82 11.30
C HIS A 58 2.04 4.97 10.83
N GLU A 59 2.45 6.21 11.12
CA GLU A 59 1.73 7.44 10.74
C GLU A 59 1.51 7.55 9.22
N TYR A 60 2.48 7.06 8.43
CA TYR A 60 2.36 6.97 6.97
C TYR A 60 1.08 6.23 6.53
N TRP A 61 0.81 5.07 7.13
CA TRP A 61 -0.35 4.25 6.78
C TRP A 61 -1.68 4.83 7.25
N LYS A 62 -1.68 5.66 8.30
CA LYS A 62 -2.87 6.43 8.66
C LYS A 62 -3.25 7.42 7.55
N THR A 63 -2.27 8.07 6.94
CA THR A 63 -2.53 8.99 5.82
C THR A 63 -3.03 8.26 4.57
N ILE A 64 -2.48 7.07 4.27
CA ILE A 64 -2.99 6.16 3.23
C ILE A 64 -4.45 5.76 3.52
N HIS A 65 -4.77 5.41 4.77
CA HIS A 65 -6.14 5.05 5.18
C HIS A 65 -7.11 6.21 4.97
N ALA A 66 -6.74 7.41 5.39
CA ALA A 66 -7.53 8.62 5.18
C ALA A 66 -7.83 8.88 3.69
N GLY A 67 -6.83 8.71 2.81
CA GLY A 67 -6.99 8.82 1.36
C GLY A 67 -7.99 7.80 0.78
N ALA A 68 -7.94 6.56 1.25
CA ALA A 68 -8.91 5.54 0.85
C ALA A 68 -10.33 5.89 1.32
N ILE A 69 -10.49 6.31 2.59
CA ILE A 69 -11.79 6.71 3.15
C ILE A 69 -12.37 7.91 2.39
N LYS A 70 -11.53 8.89 2.03
CA LYS A 70 -11.94 10.02 1.20
C LYS A 70 -12.55 9.55 -0.14
N ALA A 71 -11.84 8.70 -0.87
CA ALA A 71 -12.35 8.15 -2.13
C ALA A 71 -13.62 7.30 -1.91
N GLY A 72 -13.67 6.51 -0.84
CA GLY A 72 -14.84 5.72 -0.47
C GLY A 72 -16.09 6.57 -0.27
N LYS A 73 -15.98 7.69 0.45
CA LYS A 73 -17.07 8.64 0.68
C LYS A 73 -17.52 9.29 -0.63
N GLU A 74 -16.58 9.75 -1.47
CA GLU A 74 -16.89 10.42 -2.75
C GLU A 74 -17.56 9.50 -3.77
N LEU A 75 -17.12 8.24 -3.85
CA LEU A 75 -17.61 7.26 -4.84
C LEU A 75 -18.79 6.42 -4.34
N GLY A 76 -19.15 6.55 -3.06
CA GLY A 76 -20.20 5.73 -2.46
C GLY A 76 -19.83 4.26 -2.32
N VAL A 77 -18.54 3.90 -2.17
CA VAL A 77 -18.05 2.52 -2.00
C VAL A 77 -17.66 2.21 -0.54
N GLU A 78 -17.63 0.94 -0.16
CA GLU A 78 -17.20 0.48 1.17
C GLU A 78 -15.69 0.24 1.14
N ILE A 79 -14.96 0.89 2.06
CA ILE A 79 -13.53 0.67 2.24
C ILE A 79 -13.34 -0.30 3.39
N ILE A 80 -12.65 -1.41 3.11
CA ILE A 80 -12.26 -2.40 4.12
C ILE A 80 -10.76 -2.26 4.35
N TRP A 81 -10.39 -1.58 5.43
CA TRP A 81 -8.98 -1.40 5.82
C TRP A 81 -8.47 -2.60 6.61
N LYS A 82 -7.55 -3.38 6.04
CA LYS A 82 -7.00 -4.57 6.70
C LYS A 82 -5.63 -4.90 6.17
N GLY A 83 -4.67 -5.02 7.07
CA GLY A 83 -3.30 -5.47 6.76
C GLY A 83 -2.64 -6.00 8.03
N PRO A 84 -1.35 -6.33 7.95
CA PRO A 84 -0.61 -6.75 9.13
C PRO A 84 -0.42 -5.61 10.13
N GLN A 85 -0.10 -5.96 11.38
CA GLN A 85 0.24 -4.95 12.39
C GLN A 85 1.62 -4.34 12.13
N LYS A 86 2.56 -5.15 11.64
CA LYS A 86 3.97 -4.80 11.43
C LYS A 86 4.37 -5.00 9.98
N GLU A 87 5.34 -4.21 9.52
CA GLU A 87 5.84 -4.22 8.15
C GLU A 87 6.87 -5.32 7.84
N ASP A 88 7.06 -6.28 8.73
CA ASP A 88 7.86 -7.50 8.54
C ASP A 88 7.01 -8.78 8.47
N ASP A 89 5.69 -8.70 8.70
CA ASP A 89 4.81 -9.87 8.71
C ASP A 89 4.26 -10.19 7.30
N ARG A 90 5.16 -10.69 6.45
CA ARG A 90 4.87 -11.12 5.07
C ARG A 90 3.76 -12.17 5.02
N GLU A 91 3.82 -13.15 5.92
CA GLU A 91 2.86 -14.25 5.96
C GLU A 91 1.45 -13.73 6.26
N GLN A 92 1.30 -12.84 7.24
CA GLN A 92 0.02 -12.21 7.54
C GLN A 92 -0.51 -11.41 6.35
N GLN A 93 0.33 -10.65 5.64
CA GLN A 93 -0.14 -9.90 4.46
C GLN A 93 -0.63 -10.85 3.35
N ILE A 94 0.09 -11.95 3.09
CA ILE A 94 -0.32 -12.99 2.14
C ILE A 94 -1.69 -13.56 2.53
N GLN A 95 -1.87 -13.95 3.78
CA GLN A 95 -3.15 -14.49 4.27
C GLN A 95 -4.29 -13.48 4.11
N VAL A 96 -4.04 -12.18 4.35
CA VAL A 96 -5.05 -11.13 4.16
C VAL A 96 -5.48 -11.03 2.69
N VAL A 97 -4.55 -11.05 1.74
CA VAL A 97 -4.87 -11.03 0.30
C VAL A 97 -5.69 -12.26 -0.10
N GLN A 98 -5.28 -13.45 0.36
CA GLN A 98 -5.99 -14.71 0.07
C GLN A 98 -7.40 -14.74 0.67
N ASN A 99 -7.56 -14.20 1.88
CA ASN A 99 -8.89 -14.07 2.51
C ASN A 99 -9.81 -13.17 1.67
N PHE A 100 -9.31 -12.02 1.18
CA PHE A 100 -10.13 -11.17 0.32
C PHE A 100 -10.39 -11.76 -1.06
N THR A 101 -9.50 -12.62 -1.55
CA THR A 101 -9.73 -13.39 -2.78
C THR A 101 -10.97 -14.29 -2.67
N THR A 102 -11.34 -14.71 -1.46
CA THR A 102 -12.52 -15.56 -1.21
C THR A 102 -13.72 -14.81 -0.61
N SER A 103 -13.58 -13.54 -0.22
CA SER A 103 -14.57 -12.82 0.63
C SER A 103 -15.53 -11.86 -0.09
N ASN A 104 -15.88 -12.11 -1.36
CA ASN A 104 -16.80 -11.27 -2.16
C ASN A 104 -16.50 -9.75 -2.04
N VAL A 105 -15.23 -9.37 -2.21
CA VAL A 105 -14.87 -7.96 -2.47
C VAL A 105 -14.91 -7.70 -3.97
N SER A 106 -15.17 -6.46 -4.33
CA SER A 106 -15.19 -6.02 -5.73
C SER A 106 -13.78 -5.79 -6.28
N GLY A 107 -12.79 -5.55 -5.42
CA GLY A 107 -11.41 -5.33 -5.83
C GLY A 107 -10.48 -5.09 -4.65
N ILE A 108 -9.17 -5.10 -4.91
CA ILE A 108 -8.11 -4.93 -3.92
C ILE A 108 -7.21 -3.75 -4.31
N VAL A 109 -6.91 -2.89 -3.34
CA VAL A 109 -5.81 -1.93 -3.39
C VAL A 109 -4.74 -2.42 -2.42
N LEU A 110 -3.55 -2.78 -2.92
CA LEU A 110 -2.51 -3.44 -2.14
C LEU A 110 -1.21 -2.62 -2.16
N ALA A 111 -0.61 -2.41 -1.00
CA ALA A 111 0.79 -2.02 -0.87
C ALA A 111 1.64 -3.25 -0.52
N PRO A 112 2.35 -3.88 -1.49
CA PRO A 112 3.12 -5.09 -1.26
C PRO A 112 4.27 -4.82 -0.30
N LEU A 113 4.34 -5.61 0.78
CA LEU A 113 5.44 -5.57 1.74
C LEU A 113 6.74 -6.08 1.10
N ASP A 114 6.64 -7.12 0.27
CA ASP A 114 7.74 -7.75 -0.45
C ASP A 114 7.39 -7.92 -1.93
N ALA A 115 8.30 -7.49 -2.80
CA ALA A 115 8.07 -7.45 -4.24
C ALA A 115 7.91 -8.84 -4.90
N LYS A 116 8.40 -9.90 -4.25
CA LYS A 116 8.36 -11.28 -4.77
C LYS A 116 7.32 -12.12 -4.07
N ALA A 117 7.25 -12.05 -2.75
CA ALA A 117 6.40 -12.92 -1.94
C ALA A 117 4.89 -12.70 -2.23
N LEU A 118 4.51 -11.48 -2.64
CA LEU A 118 3.12 -11.12 -2.92
C LEU A 118 2.71 -11.39 -4.38
N VAL A 119 3.61 -11.84 -5.26
CA VAL A 119 3.32 -12.08 -6.68
C VAL A 119 2.23 -13.14 -6.86
N ASN A 120 2.37 -14.28 -6.19
CA ASN A 120 1.40 -15.39 -6.33
C ASN A 120 0.02 -15.03 -5.74
N PRO A 121 -0.09 -14.47 -4.51
CA PRO A 121 -1.38 -14.02 -3.98
C PRO A 121 -2.09 -13.00 -4.88
N VAL A 122 -1.36 -12.07 -5.50
CA VAL A 122 -1.96 -11.09 -6.44
C VAL A 122 -2.45 -11.77 -7.71
N ARG A 123 -1.69 -12.71 -8.26
CA ARG A 123 -2.13 -13.52 -9.42
C ARG A 123 -3.37 -14.35 -9.11
N GLU A 124 -3.44 -14.96 -7.93
CA GLU A 124 -4.60 -15.73 -7.48
C GLU A 124 -5.85 -14.84 -7.39
N ALA A 125 -5.73 -13.63 -6.83
CA ALA A 125 -6.82 -12.65 -6.80
C ALA A 125 -7.31 -12.27 -8.21
N THR A 126 -6.39 -11.92 -9.09
CA THR A 126 -6.72 -11.54 -10.48
C THR A 126 -7.34 -12.70 -11.26
N GLN A 127 -6.84 -13.94 -11.08
CA GLN A 127 -7.42 -15.14 -11.69
C GLN A 127 -8.82 -15.46 -11.17
N ALA A 128 -9.12 -15.11 -9.92
CA ALA A 128 -10.45 -15.20 -9.34
C ALA A 128 -11.40 -14.08 -9.82
N GLY A 129 -10.94 -13.19 -10.71
CA GLY A 129 -11.72 -12.08 -11.24
C GLY A 129 -11.78 -10.86 -10.32
N ILE A 130 -10.88 -10.76 -9.33
CA ILE A 130 -10.78 -9.64 -8.41
C ILE A 130 -9.64 -8.73 -8.88
N PRO A 131 -9.91 -7.56 -9.49
CA PRO A 131 -8.87 -6.66 -9.96
C PRO A 131 -8.07 -6.10 -8.78
N VAL A 132 -6.75 -5.99 -8.99
CA VAL A 132 -5.80 -5.47 -7.99
C VAL A 132 -5.14 -4.19 -8.50
N VAL A 133 -5.17 -3.12 -7.72
CA VAL A 133 -4.30 -1.94 -7.89
C VAL A 133 -3.15 -2.04 -6.89
N ILE A 134 -1.92 -1.89 -7.38
CA ILE A 134 -0.72 -1.81 -6.54
C ILE A 134 -0.47 -0.35 -6.17
N ILE A 135 -0.14 -0.08 -4.91
CA ILE A 135 0.24 1.25 -4.42
C ILE A 135 1.56 1.22 -3.66
N ASP A 136 2.21 2.37 -3.49
CA ASP A 136 3.42 2.60 -2.67
C ASP A 136 4.69 1.88 -3.16
N SER A 137 4.65 0.55 -3.17
CA SER A 137 5.78 -0.33 -3.43
C SER A 137 5.48 -1.24 -4.61
N GLY A 138 6.48 -1.41 -5.48
CA GLY A 138 6.34 -2.26 -6.66
C GLY A 138 6.17 -3.74 -6.32
N LEU A 139 5.72 -4.48 -7.32
CA LEU A 139 5.57 -5.93 -7.33
C LEU A 139 6.29 -6.49 -8.57
N GLU A 140 7.02 -7.60 -8.45
CA GLU A 140 7.68 -8.27 -9.58
C GLU A 140 6.67 -9.08 -10.42
N ALA A 141 5.70 -8.36 -10.97
CA ALA A 141 4.58 -8.88 -11.74
C ALA A 141 4.21 -7.91 -12.88
N GLU A 142 3.42 -8.39 -13.84
CA GLU A 142 3.12 -7.68 -15.08
C GLU A 142 1.86 -6.80 -14.93
N VAL A 143 2.01 -5.48 -15.03
CA VAL A 143 0.85 -4.56 -15.07
C VAL A 143 0.00 -4.80 -16.32
N GLY A 144 -1.31 -4.63 -16.20
CA GLY A 144 -2.29 -4.94 -17.25
C GLY A 144 -2.65 -6.44 -17.34
N LYS A 145 -1.93 -7.31 -16.64
CA LYS A 145 -2.18 -8.76 -16.61
C LYS A 145 -2.31 -9.33 -15.22
N ASP A 146 -1.31 -9.12 -14.36
CA ASP A 146 -1.30 -9.61 -12.98
C ASP A 146 -1.99 -8.62 -12.02
N TYR A 147 -1.93 -7.31 -12.32
CA TYR A 147 -2.61 -6.23 -11.62
C TYR A 147 -2.90 -5.09 -12.60
N ILE A 148 -3.88 -4.22 -12.32
CA ILE A 148 -4.42 -3.29 -13.32
C ILE A 148 -3.71 -1.93 -13.38
N SER A 149 -3.07 -1.49 -12.29
CA SER A 149 -2.34 -0.22 -12.23
C SER A 149 -1.37 -0.19 -11.06
N TYR A 150 -0.33 0.64 -11.17
CA TYR A 150 0.62 0.97 -10.11
C TYR A 150 0.57 2.47 -9.78
N VAL A 151 0.09 2.82 -8.59
CA VAL A 151 -0.03 4.21 -8.11
C VAL A 151 0.99 4.46 -7.00
N ALA A 152 2.06 5.18 -7.30
CA ALA A 152 3.12 5.38 -6.33
C ALA A 152 3.93 6.64 -6.60
N THR A 153 4.74 6.98 -5.61
CA THR A 153 5.83 7.95 -5.75
C THR A 153 6.87 7.43 -6.75
N ASP A 154 7.46 8.32 -7.56
CA ASP A 154 8.76 8.02 -8.17
C ASP A 154 9.85 7.88 -7.11
N ASN A 155 10.00 6.66 -6.60
CA ASN A 155 10.90 6.31 -5.52
C ASN A 155 12.38 6.54 -5.89
N TYR A 156 12.77 6.28 -7.15
CA TYR A 156 14.14 6.55 -7.60
C TYR A 156 14.43 8.04 -7.58
N GLN A 157 13.51 8.86 -8.09
CA GLN A 157 13.61 10.31 -8.03
C GLN A 157 13.68 10.82 -6.57
N GLY A 158 12.96 10.19 -5.64
CA GLY A 158 13.10 10.49 -4.21
C GLY A 158 14.52 10.27 -3.69
N GLY A 159 15.18 9.19 -4.12
CA GLY A 159 16.59 8.93 -3.86
C GLY A 159 17.52 9.99 -4.45
N VAL A 160 17.28 10.38 -5.71
CA VAL A 160 18.04 11.44 -6.42
C VAL A 160 17.97 12.77 -5.66
N LEU A 161 16.77 13.19 -5.27
CA LEU A 161 16.56 14.42 -4.50
C LEU A 161 17.29 14.35 -3.16
N SER A 162 17.23 13.20 -2.49
CA SER A 162 17.86 12.98 -1.19
C SER A 162 19.40 13.04 -1.26
N ALA A 163 20.00 12.45 -2.30
CA ALA A 163 21.44 12.50 -2.52
C ALA A 163 21.93 13.93 -2.76
N ARG A 164 21.24 14.68 -3.64
CA ARG A 164 21.58 16.09 -3.91
C ARG A 164 21.48 16.94 -2.65
N ARG A 165 20.42 16.76 -1.85
CA ARG A 165 20.26 17.51 -0.60
C ARG A 165 21.32 17.16 0.43
N LEU A 166 21.66 15.88 0.57
CA LEU A 166 22.71 15.46 1.50
C LEU A 166 24.06 16.04 1.07
N ALA A 167 24.38 15.93 -0.22
CA ALA A 167 25.63 16.45 -0.78
C ALA A 167 25.78 17.96 -0.62
N GLU A 168 24.69 18.72 -0.85
CA GLU A 168 24.64 20.16 -0.58
C GLU A 168 25.04 20.47 0.87
N LYS A 169 24.46 19.75 1.84
CA LYS A 169 24.72 19.96 3.27
C LYS A 169 26.09 19.48 3.73
N MET A 170 26.69 18.55 3.01
CA MET A 170 28.06 18.10 3.23
C MET A 170 29.11 18.96 2.51
N GLY A 171 28.70 19.93 1.68
CA GLY A 171 29.62 20.69 0.84
C GLY A 171 30.29 19.85 -0.26
N GLY A 172 29.63 18.75 -0.68
CA GLY A 172 30.07 17.92 -1.81
C GLY A 172 31.20 16.93 -1.54
N THR A 173 31.62 16.74 -0.28
CA THR A 173 32.73 15.84 0.08
C THR A 173 32.53 15.21 1.46
N GLY A 174 33.19 14.09 1.73
CA GLY A 174 33.24 13.46 3.05
C GLY A 174 32.64 12.05 3.08
N LYS A 175 32.36 11.55 4.27
CA LYS A 175 31.84 10.20 4.52
C LYS A 175 30.36 10.26 4.86
N ALA A 176 29.56 9.51 4.12
CA ALA A 176 28.14 9.35 4.34
C ALA A 176 27.77 7.90 4.66
N ILE A 177 26.66 7.72 5.35
CA ILE A 177 26.02 6.43 5.57
C ILE A 177 24.66 6.43 4.86
N LEU A 178 24.36 5.32 4.19
CA LEU A 178 22.98 4.94 3.85
C LEU A 178 22.57 3.82 4.83
N LEU A 179 21.58 4.09 5.67
CA LEU A 179 20.94 3.05 6.48
C LEU A 179 19.69 2.59 5.75
N ARG A 180 19.75 1.39 5.15
CA ARG A 180 18.66 0.80 4.37
C ARG A 180 17.47 0.45 5.25
N TYR A 181 16.30 0.29 4.64
CA TYR A 181 15.10 -0.10 5.38
C TYR A 181 15.06 -1.61 5.65
N GLN A 182 14.62 -2.39 4.66
CA GLN A 182 14.57 -3.85 4.70
C GLN A 182 14.64 -4.41 3.28
N GLU A 183 15.22 -5.60 3.15
CA GLU A 183 15.31 -6.32 1.88
C GLU A 183 13.93 -6.73 1.37
N GLY A 184 13.73 -6.64 0.06
CA GLY A 184 12.49 -6.99 -0.64
C GLY A 184 11.48 -5.84 -0.77
N SER A 185 11.72 -4.71 -0.09
CA SER A 185 10.86 -3.52 -0.20
C SER A 185 11.24 -2.70 -1.44
N ALA A 186 10.57 -2.99 -2.56
CA ALA A 186 10.83 -2.33 -3.85
C ALA A 186 10.86 -0.79 -3.78
N SER A 187 9.95 -0.18 -3.01
CA SER A 187 9.94 1.28 -2.81
C SER A 187 11.26 1.82 -2.26
N THR A 188 11.80 1.22 -1.20
CA THR A 188 13.02 1.72 -0.55
C THR A 188 14.26 1.30 -1.31
N GLU A 189 14.27 0.12 -1.94
CA GLU A 189 15.38 -0.30 -2.81
C GLU A 189 15.57 0.67 -4.00
N LEU A 190 14.48 1.20 -4.57
CA LEU A 190 14.57 2.24 -5.61
C LEU A 190 15.09 3.58 -5.07
N ARG A 191 14.69 4.01 -3.86
CA ARG A 191 15.22 5.21 -3.19
C ARG A 191 16.72 5.08 -2.92
N GLU A 192 17.12 3.92 -2.41
CA GLU A 192 18.51 3.57 -2.14
C GLU A 192 19.36 3.57 -3.42
N ALA A 193 18.85 2.96 -4.50
CA ALA A 193 19.52 2.97 -5.80
C ALA A 193 19.67 4.40 -6.35
N GLY A 194 18.58 5.19 -6.36
CA GLY A 194 18.62 6.57 -6.83
C GLY A 194 19.58 7.44 -6.03
N PHE A 195 19.67 7.21 -4.72
CA PHE A 195 20.63 7.89 -3.86
C PHE A 195 22.08 7.53 -4.21
N LEU A 196 22.40 6.22 -4.28
CA LEU A 196 23.76 5.73 -4.54
C LEU A 196 24.25 6.11 -5.94
N ASP A 197 23.41 5.94 -6.96
CA ASP A 197 23.74 6.28 -8.34
C ASP A 197 24.02 7.78 -8.48
N THR A 198 23.21 8.63 -7.84
CA THR A 198 23.37 10.08 -7.89
C THR A 198 24.65 10.52 -7.19
N LEU A 199 24.97 10.01 -6.01
CA LEU A 199 26.24 10.31 -5.34
C LEU A 199 27.43 9.89 -6.21
N LYS A 200 27.40 8.68 -6.77
CA LYS A 200 28.48 8.17 -7.63
C LYS A 200 28.68 9.03 -8.87
N LYS A 201 27.59 9.51 -9.49
CA LYS A 201 27.61 10.27 -10.74
C LYS A 201 27.92 11.76 -10.54
N GLU A 202 27.34 12.38 -9.53
CA GLU A 202 27.34 13.84 -9.35
C GLU A 202 28.27 14.30 -8.22
N PHE A 203 28.56 13.45 -7.24
CA PHE A 203 29.33 13.81 -6.04
C PHE A 203 30.39 12.75 -5.67
N PRO A 204 31.35 12.44 -6.57
CA PRO A 204 32.30 11.35 -6.38
C PRO A 204 33.24 11.50 -5.17
N ASN A 205 33.31 12.70 -4.57
CA ASN A 205 34.09 12.98 -3.36
C ASN A 205 33.32 12.65 -2.06
N ILE A 206 32.05 12.25 -2.17
CA ILE A 206 31.28 11.70 -1.05
C ILE A 206 31.43 10.18 -1.08
N GLN A 207 32.10 9.64 -0.07
CA GLN A 207 32.26 8.21 0.12
C GLN A 207 31.13 7.67 0.98
N VAL A 208 30.32 6.76 0.43
CA VAL A 208 29.37 5.98 1.25
C VAL A 208 30.14 4.88 1.95
N VAL A 209 30.34 5.01 3.27
CA VAL A 209 31.17 4.08 4.06
C VAL A 209 30.39 2.87 4.59
N SER A 210 29.06 2.96 4.55
CA SER A 210 28.16 1.84 4.83
C SER A 210 26.87 2.03 4.05
N ASP A 211 26.52 1.00 3.27
CA ASP A 211 25.28 0.88 2.51
C ASP A 211 24.71 -0.55 2.58
N ASN A 212 25.12 -1.36 3.55
CA ASN A 212 24.74 -2.78 3.66
C ASN A 212 24.01 -3.12 4.97
N GLN A 213 23.78 -2.13 5.83
CA GLN A 213 23.05 -2.31 7.09
C GLN A 213 21.59 -1.93 6.90
N HIS A 214 20.71 -2.68 7.56
CA HIS A 214 19.26 -2.48 7.53
C HIS A 214 18.75 -2.04 8.90
N ALA A 215 17.86 -1.05 8.89
CA ALA A 215 17.16 -0.55 10.07
C ALA A 215 16.10 -1.54 10.57
N GLY A 216 15.50 -2.31 9.68
CA GLY A 216 14.29 -3.10 9.97
C GLY A 216 13.04 -2.23 10.07
N PRO A 217 11.88 -2.83 10.41
CA PRO A 217 10.57 -2.20 10.30
C PRO A 217 10.33 -1.09 11.34
N THR A 218 11.00 -1.15 12.50
CA THR A 218 10.65 -0.31 13.66
C THR A 218 11.62 0.84 13.90
N THR A 219 11.13 1.90 14.56
CA THR A 219 11.98 2.99 15.06
C THR A 219 13.08 2.48 15.99
N GLU A 220 12.77 1.52 16.86
CA GLU A 220 13.72 0.95 17.83
C GLU A 220 14.88 0.23 17.11
N SER A 221 14.56 -0.64 16.16
CA SER A 221 15.57 -1.35 15.38
C SER A 221 16.41 -0.37 14.53
N GLY A 222 15.78 0.68 13.98
CA GLY A 222 16.48 1.75 13.28
C GLY A 222 17.43 2.54 14.17
N MET A 223 17.01 2.89 15.39
CA MET A 223 17.85 3.57 16.37
C MET A 223 19.07 2.72 16.76
N GLN A 224 18.86 1.43 17.05
CA GLN A 224 19.94 0.51 17.38
C GLN A 224 20.94 0.34 16.23
N ALA A 225 20.45 0.24 14.98
CA ALA A 225 21.30 0.17 13.80
C ALA A 225 22.12 1.45 13.60
N ALA A 226 21.49 2.62 13.74
CA ALA A 226 22.17 3.91 13.65
C ALA A 226 23.24 4.06 14.74
N GLN A 227 22.96 3.68 15.99
CA GLN A 227 23.95 3.73 17.07
C GLN A 227 25.19 2.86 16.80
N ARG A 228 24.99 1.64 16.27
CA ARG A 228 26.11 0.77 15.87
C ARG A 228 26.97 1.42 14.78
N LEU A 229 26.33 2.00 13.77
CA LEU A 229 27.01 2.69 12.67
C LEU A 229 27.75 3.95 13.13
N LEU A 230 27.15 4.75 14.00
CA LEU A 230 27.77 5.95 14.59
C LEU A 230 29.01 5.59 15.44
N SER A 231 28.98 4.44 16.11
CA SER A 231 30.12 3.92 16.88
C SER A 231 31.23 3.38 15.97
N GLN A 232 30.86 2.70 14.89
CA GLN A 232 31.80 2.12 13.91
C GLN A 232 32.50 3.21 13.07
N PHE A 233 31.78 4.28 12.74
CA PHE A 233 32.26 5.36 11.89
C PHE A 233 32.13 6.72 12.61
N PRO A 234 33.02 7.02 13.57
CA PRO A 234 32.92 8.24 14.37
C PRO A 234 33.16 9.52 13.57
N ASP A 235 33.79 9.44 12.39
CA ASP A 235 34.14 10.57 11.53
C ASP A 235 33.14 10.87 10.40
N ILE A 236 31.96 10.23 10.42
CA ILE A 236 30.93 10.48 9.39
C ILE A 236 30.40 11.90 9.46
N GLN A 237 30.07 12.43 8.28
CA GLN A 237 29.49 13.77 8.12
C GLN A 237 28.09 13.74 7.51
N GLY A 238 27.66 12.62 6.93
CA GLY A 238 26.35 12.47 6.30
C GLY A 238 25.61 11.20 6.70
N PHE A 239 24.29 11.27 6.77
CA PHE A 239 23.41 10.14 7.01
C PHE A 239 22.16 10.25 6.13
N TYR A 240 21.77 9.15 5.48
CA TYR A 240 20.54 9.04 4.71
C TYR A 240 19.70 7.83 5.15
N CYS A 241 18.40 8.05 5.27
CA CYS A 241 17.40 7.04 5.64
C CYS A 241 16.22 7.06 4.64
N PRO A 242 15.83 5.91 4.06
CA PRO A 242 14.89 5.87 2.93
C PRO A 242 13.41 5.76 3.34
N ASN A 243 13.06 5.73 4.63
CA ASN A 243 11.67 5.71 5.11
C ASN A 243 11.49 6.39 6.48
N GLU A 244 10.24 6.58 6.89
CA GLU A 244 9.84 7.20 8.17
C GLU A 244 10.52 6.58 9.40
N SER A 245 10.43 5.25 9.57
CA SER A 245 10.86 4.60 10.81
C SER A 245 12.38 4.60 10.98
N SER A 246 13.14 4.38 9.90
CA SER A 246 14.61 4.51 9.91
C SER A 246 15.06 5.95 10.11
N THR A 247 14.34 6.93 9.53
CA THR A 247 14.63 8.35 9.73
C THR A 247 14.41 8.73 11.19
N PHE A 248 13.28 8.37 11.79
CA PHE A 248 13.01 8.72 13.18
C PHE A 248 13.95 7.99 14.15
N GLY A 249 14.25 6.70 13.92
CA GLY A 249 15.23 5.96 14.72
C GLY A 249 16.62 6.59 14.67
N THR A 250 17.06 7.01 13.49
CA THR A 250 18.35 7.69 13.29
C THR A 250 18.38 9.07 13.94
N LEU A 251 17.30 9.85 13.85
CA LEU A 251 17.19 11.12 14.58
C LEU A 251 17.45 10.90 16.08
N ARG A 252 16.78 9.92 16.67
CA ARG A 252 16.91 9.59 18.10
C ARG A 252 18.34 9.16 18.45
N ALA A 253 18.98 8.36 17.60
CA ALA A 253 20.38 7.96 17.78
C ALA A 253 21.32 9.18 17.76
N LEU A 254 21.15 10.08 16.80
CA LEU A 254 21.94 11.32 16.67
C LEU A 254 21.73 12.27 17.86
N GLU A 255 20.51 12.33 18.41
CA GLU A 255 20.20 13.11 19.61
C GLU A 255 20.94 12.57 20.83
N VAL A 256 20.88 11.26 21.07
CA VAL A 256 21.57 10.59 22.19
C VAL A 256 23.08 10.75 22.08
N ASP A 257 23.60 10.67 20.86
CA ASP A 257 25.03 10.81 20.55
C ASP A 257 25.50 12.28 20.55
N GLY A 258 24.59 13.25 20.71
CA GLY A 258 24.91 14.67 20.78
C GLY A 258 25.40 15.28 19.45
N ARG A 259 25.10 14.62 18.32
CA ARG A 259 25.48 15.04 16.96
C ARG A 259 24.29 15.37 16.05
N ALA A 260 23.05 15.32 16.55
CA ALA A 260 21.90 15.88 15.84
C ALA A 260 22.16 17.35 15.44
N GLY A 261 21.92 17.68 14.16
CA GLY A 261 22.21 19.00 13.58
C GLY A 261 23.71 19.27 13.29
N LYS A 262 24.63 18.41 13.73
CA LYS A 262 26.07 18.49 13.40
C LYS A 262 26.45 17.60 12.22
N ILE A 263 25.76 16.48 12.07
CA ILE A 263 25.86 15.58 10.92
C ILE A 263 24.77 15.98 9.92
N ALA A 264 25.13 16.11 8.64
CA ALA A 264 24.14 16.31 7.59
C ALA A 264 23.20 15.09 7.55
N PHE A 265 21.91 15.32 7.68
CA PHE A 265 20.93 14.26 7.86
C PHE A 265 19.72 14.51 6.96
N VAL A 266 19.51 13.60 6.01
CA VAL A 266 18.37 13.61 5.09
C VAL A 266 17.57 12.34 5.30
N GLY A 267 16.25 12.48 5.38
CA GLY A 267 15.34 11.36 5.57
C GLY A 267 14.27 11.30 4.50
N PHE A 268 13.30 10.42 4.76
CA PHE A 268 12.11 10.27 3.96
C PHE A 268 10.86 10.35 4.85
N ASP A 269 9.74 10.67 4.22
CA ASP A 269 8.42 10.78 4.86
C ASP A 269 8.33 11.90 5.93
N SER A 270 7.17 12.00 6.58
CA SER A 270 6.93 12.95 7.66
C SER A 270 6.14 12.34 8.80
N SER A 271 6.38 12.90 9.98
CA SER A 271 5.57 12.77 11.18
C SER A 271 5.79 14.03 12.01
N GLU A 272 4.92 14.32 12.99
CA GLU A 272 5.10 15.50 13.84
C GLU A 272 6.51 15.59 14.45
N LYS A 273 7.08 14.44 14.83
CA LYS A 273 8.42 14.33 15.42
C LYS A 273 9.52 14.66 14.40
N LEU A 274 9.38 14.19 13.16
CA LEU A 274 10.32 14.52 12.09
C LEU A 274 10.23 16.00 11.68
N VAL A 275 9.02 16.54 11.61
CA VAL A 275 8.78 17.95 11.34
C VAL A 275 9.40 18.82 12.44
N GLN A 276 9.23 18.44 13.71
CA GLN A 276 9.88 19.12 14.82
C GLN A 276 11.40 19.04 14.73
N GLY A 277 11.96 17.85 14.46
CA GLY A 277 13.41 17.69 14.24
C GLY A 277 13.95 18.55 13.10
N MET A 278 13.18 18.73 12.02
CA MET A 278 13.52 19.63 10.93
C MET A 278 13.44 21.11 11.33
N ARG A 279 12.39 21.53 12.07
CA ARG A 279 12.28 22.90 12.62
C ARG A 279 13.44 23.24 13.57
N GLU A 280 13.90 22.26 14.34
CA GLU A 280 15.02 22.39 15.27
C GLU A 280 16.40 22.31 14.59
N GLY A 281 16.44 22.17 13.25
CA GLY A 281 17.70 22.07 12.49
C GLY A 281 18.45 20.75 12.68
N LYS A 282 17.80 19.72 13.24
CA LYS A 282 18.38 18.39 13.44
C LYS A 282 18.28 17.52 12.18
N ILE A 283 17.25 17.76 11.36
CA ILE A 283 17.04 17.14 10.04
C ILE A 283 17.18 18.23 8.99
N HIS A 284 17.94 17.95 7.94
CA HIS A 284 18.28 18.94 6.91
C HIS A 284 17.44 18.81 5.64
N GLY A 285 16.71 17.71 5.48
CA GLY A 285 15.72 17.53 4.43
C GLY A 285 14.93 16.24 4.61
N LEU A 286 13.70 16.25 4.14
CA LEU A 286 12.81 15.09 4.06
C LEU A 286 12.28 14.99 2.64
N ALA A 287 12.58 13.90 1.95
CA ALA A 287 11.87 13.59 0.71
C ALA A 287 10.45 13.11 1.07
N LEU A 288 9.47 13.88 0.61
CA LEU A 288 8.08 13.76 1.00
C LEU A 288 7.25 13.17 -0.14
N GLN A 289 6.47 12.15 0.21
CA GLN A 289 5.49 11.51 -0.67
C GLN A 289 4.12 12.19 -0.55
N ASN A 290 3.13 11.73 -1.31
CA ASN A 290 1.73 12.11 -1.12
C ASN A 290 0.83 10.89 -0.84
N PRO A 291 0.90 10.28 0.36
CA PRO A 291 0.17 9.07 0.70
C PRO A 291 -1.36 9.22 0.62
N LEU A 292 -1.89 10.40 0.97
CA LEU A 292 -3.32 10.68 0.87
C LEU A 292 -3.77 10.57 -0.59
N LYS A 293 -3.07 11.27 -1.50
CA LYS A 293 -3.33 11.21 -2.95
C LYS A 293 -3.14 9.80 -3.49
N MET A 294 -2.13 9.06 -3.02
CA MET A 294 -1.81 7.71 -3.50
C MET A 294 -2.96 6.74 -3.30
N SER A 295 -3.48 6.63 -2.07
CA SER A 295 -4.58 5.72 -1.78
C SER A 295 -5.90 6.21 -2.39
N TYR A 296 -6.12 7.53 -2.39
CA TYR A 296 -7.26 8.16 -3.05
C TYR A 296 -7.33 7.82 -4.55
N LEU A 297 -6.22 7.98 -5.27
CA LEU A 297 -6.12 7.61 -6.68
C LEU A 297 -6.16 6.10 -6.88
N GLY A 298 -5.57 5.30 -5.98
CA GLY A 298 -5.64 3.84 -6.05
C GLY A 298 -7.08 3.32 -6.01
N VAL A 299 -7.88 3.80 -5.06
CA VAL A 299 -9.32 3.46 -4.96
C VAL A 299 -10.10 3.96 -6.17
N LYS A 300 -9.88 5.22 -6.61
CA LYS A 300 -10.56 5.76 -7.80
C LYS A 300 -10.25 4.96 -9.06
N THR A 301 -8.98 4.62 -9.26
CA THR A 301 -8.52 3.82 -10.39
C THR A 301 -9.22 2.47 -10.42
N LEU A 302 -9.28 1.79 -9.27
CA LEU A 302 -9.97 0.51 -9.16
C LEU A 302 -11.47 0.62 -9.46
N VAL A 303 -12.15 1.65 -8.93
CA VAL A 303 -13.59 1.86 -9.18
C VAL A 303 -13.87 2.21 -10.65
N SER A 304 -13.06 3.07 -11.27
CA SER A 304 -13.14 3.35 -12.71
C SER A 304 -13.02 2.07 -13.55
N HIS A 305 -12.05 1.21 -13.22
CA HIS A 305 -11.91 -0.08 -13.89
C HIS A 305 -13.15 -0.98 -13.71
N LEU A 306 -13.73 -1.03 -12.51
CA LEU A 306 -14.96 -1.79 -12.23
C LEU A 306 -16.18 -1.25 -13.00
N HIS A 307 -16.17 0.02 -13.38
CA HIS A 307 -17.19 0.62 -14.26
C HIS A 307 -16.88 0.43 -15.76
N GLY A 308 -15.84 -0.31 -16.11
CA GLY A 308 -15.45 -0.59 -17.50
C GLY A 308 -14.65 0.54 -18.16
N GLU A 309 -14.18 1.51 -17.39
CA GLU A 309 -13.32 2.59 -17.89
C GLU A 309 -11.89 2.10 -18.09
N LYS A 310 -11.18 2.70 -19.05
CA LYS A 310 -9.73 2.48 -19.20
C LYS A 310 -8.99 3.24 -18.11
N VAL A 311 -7.96 2.61 -17.56
CA VAL A 311 -7.11 3.18 -16.50
C VAL A 311 -5.66 3.24 -16.92
N GLU A 312 -4.91 4.18 -16.36
CA GLU A 312 -3.46 4.28 -16.59
C GLU A 312 -2.74 3.14 -15.86
N GLU A 313 -1.77 2.51 -16.51
CA GLU A 313 -0.97 1.43 -15.90
C GLU A 313 -0.04 1.94 -14.80
N LYS A 314 0.37 3.21 -14.85
CA LYS A 314 1.23 3.84 -13.85
C LYS A 314 0.79 5.27 -13.57
N ILE A 315 0.63 5.61 -12.31
CA ILE A 315 0.27 6.96 -11.85
C ILE A 315 1.32 7.43 -10.85
N ASP A 316 2.06 8.49 -11.20
CA ASP A 316 3.01 9.13 -10.28
C ASP A 316 2.30 10.10 -9.33
N THR A 317 2.45 9.87 -8.03
CA THR A 317 1.87 10.74 -7.00
C THR A 317 2.72 11.96 -6.70
N GLY A 318 3.96 11.99 -7.21
CA GLY A 318 4.96 13.04 -7.01
C GLY A 318 5.79 12.84 -5.75
N VAL A 319 6.99 13.43 -5.77
CA VAL A 319 7.92 13.52 -4.64
C VAL A 319 8.48 14.94 -4.57
N VAL A 320 8.59 15.48 -3.36
CA VAL A 320 9.17 16.81 -3.14
C VAL A 320 10.22 16.76 -2.03
N MET A 321 11.32 17.48 -2.22
CA MET A 321 12.29 17.67 -1.14
C MET A 321 11.83 18.81 -0.25
N VAL A 322 11.39 18.46 0.96
CA VAL A 322 11.05 19.44 2.00
C VAL A 322 12.27 19.75 2.83
N THR A 323 12.46 21.02 3.13
CA THR A 323 13.59 21.53 3.88
C THR A 323 13.13 22.57 4.90
N PRO A 324 13.98 22.94 5.88
CA PRO A 324 13.66 24.05 6.79
C PRO A 324 13.30 25.34 6.06
N GLU A 325 13.83 25.54 4.84
CA GLU A 325 13.63 26.75 4.06
C GLU A 325 12.28 26.82 3.33
N ASN A 326 11.65 25.67 3.01
CA ASN A 326 10.39 25.64 2.26
C ASN A 326 9.19 25.03 3.03
N MET A 327 9.40 24.48 4.23
CA MET A 327 8.38 23.71 4.95
C MET A 327 7.11 24.48 5.34
N ASP A 328 7.16 25.81 5.37
CA ASP A 328 6.02 26.67 5.70
C ASP A 328 5.29 27.21 4.43
N GLN A 329 5.72 26.82 3.22
CA GLN A 329 4.98 27.10 1.99
C GLN A 329 3.63 26.37 2.01
N PRO A 330 2.50 27.00 1.61
CA PRO A 330 1.16 26.42 1.79
C PRO A 330 0.99 25.02 1.18
N ASP A 331 1.46 24.84 -0.05
CA ASP A 331 1.43 23.60 -0.82
C ASP A 331 2.31 22.49 -0.22
N ILE A 332 3.43 22.85 0.42
CA ILE A 332 4.26 21.90 1.15
C ILE A 332 3.61 21.50 2.47
N LYS A 333 3.06 22.47 3.20
CA LYS A 333 2.47 22.28 4.52
C LYS A 333 1.31 21.29 4.50
N GLU A 334 0.46 21.36 3.46
CA GLU A 334 -0.67 20.44 3.27
C GLU A 334 -0.25 18.98 3.12
N VAL A 335 0.90 18.72 2.50
CA VAL A 335 1.42 17.36 2.33
C VAL A 335 2.27 16.94 3.53
N LEU A 336 2.94 17.89 4.18
CA LEU A 336 3.86 17.64 5.31
C LEU A 336 3.12 17.22 6.59
N LEU A 337 2.00 17.88 6.90
CA LEU A 337 1.12 17.58 8.04
C LEU A 337 -0.35 17.67 7.59
N PRO A 338 -0.86 16.67 6.86
CA PRO A 338 -2.23 16.68 6.38
C PRO A 338 -3.23 16.58 7.54
N ASP A 339 -4.31 17.37 7.47
CA ASP A 339 -5.42 17.25 8.42
C ASP A 339 -6.27 16.01 8.09
N LEU A 340 -6.12 14.98 8.92
CA LEU A 340 -6.80 13.69 8.78
C LEU A 340 -8.11 13.59 9.58
N SER A 341 -8.44 14.59 10.42
CA SER A 341 -9.56 14.54 11.37
C SER A 341 -10.93 14.34 10.70
N GLN A 342 -11.06 14.79 9.45
CA GLN A 342 -12.25 14.60 8.61
C GLN A 342 -12.44 13.15 8.09
N TYR A 343 -11.41 12.31 8.16
CA TYR A 343 -11.41 10.96 7.58
C TYR A 343 -11.26 9.85 8.63
N LEU A 344 -10.48 10.10 9.68
CA LEU A 344 -10.22 9.14 10.74
C LEU A 344 -10.74 9.70 12.06
N SER A 345 -11.49 8.88 12.81
CA SER A 345 -11.77 9.15 14.21
C SER A 345 -10.51 8.87 15.03
N GLU A 346 -10.12 9.81 15.88
CA GLU A 346 -8.97 9.70 16.81
C GLU A 346 -9.02 8.49 17.73
#